data_AF-A0ABD4TXG9-F1
#
_entry.id   AF-A0ABD4TXG9-F1
#
_cell.length_a   1.000
_cell.length_b   1.000
_cell.length_c   1.000
_cell.angle_alpha   90.00
_cell.angle_beta   90.00
_cell.angle_gamma   90.00
#
_symmetry.space_group_name_H-M   'P 1'
#
loop_
_entity.id
_entity.type
_entity.pdbx_description
1 polymer ?
#
loop_
_entity_poly.entity_id
_entity_poly.type
_entity_poly.pdbx_seq_one_letter_code
_entity_poly.pdbx_strand_id
1 'polypeptide(L)'
;MRKEFLTLGATLAVTALVAPATAVAASTADRLAGTDRYDTAIQIADEFKTSDVVYLARGDNQADAVAGGKLKNGPLLLVNEGSRTREAVAAEVKKLKAKHVVVLGGVGAVSDDTVKAVAGNADILRISGANRFETAVEISKALTNSQTAAKVYLANGMTLVDALAGGTIPDNAPILLTDGSGSLPSSTVAEIKRLKPTEIVALGGARAVKTDELNAASRVNGSGGGLSQDAAVKKVTADLAKELREADMQLKGWFTVAKDVNLNQFMDSGCVAAVGGKDDKEKAEKKAALKAAIEMTYPRVMPSEVNEECDKRIFQVDGATSDGSLAEAKAKAQMLATVDGHGVATFMGLEKSVQMAEEDVKKTVEAAKTEAAKKAEEAKQAKEKAKKALDAAKEKAKKATGKAKKAAANAFKKAEEAYDKAKKDAEDAETEAKKAQPDTKKEKEAADSAILKAGIALSLEKAKNTYREVNDAFKDIKGDKTSDKVKQLIQAAMGGGGAKTSRIAGNDRYQTALEIAKTAFPSGGNAKAVYVANGTASADATVAGFIDNKAELAGPVLLVKADTVPAEVEAYLKAARQANSALEGKFKALGGAMVVSDSVVDTVKGLLK
;
A
#
# COMPACT_ATOMS: atom_id res chain seq x y z
N MET A 1 -0.61 -13.01 -74.36
CA MET A 1 -0.51 -11.54 -74.15
C MET A 1 0.45 -11.29 -73.01
N ARG A 2 1.60 -10.70 -73.30
CA ARG A 2 2.56 -10.17 -72.32
C ARG A 2 2.05 -8.81 -71.82
N LYS A 3 2.24 -8.52 -70.53
CA LYS A 3 2.46 -7.16 -70.04
C LYS A 3 3.59 -7.21 -69.02
N GLU A 4 4.77 -6.83 -69.49
CA GLU A 4 5.84 -6.28 -68.65
C GLU A 4 5.52 -4.80 -68.39
N PHE A 5 5.92 -4.27 -67.23
CA PHE A 5 6.53 -2.93 -67.17
C PHE A 5 7.37 -2.77 -65.89
N LEU A 6 8.68 -2.78 -66.14
CA LEU A 6 9.82 -2.05 -65.58
C LEU A 6 9.91 -1.66 -64.08
N THR A 7 11.04 -2.13 -63.55
CA THR A 7 11.94 -1.59 -62.53
C THR A 7 12.51 -0.18 -62.81
N LEU A 8 12.63 0.64 -61.75
CA LEU A 8 13.71 1.58 -61.41
C LEU A 8 13.39 2.02 -59.96
N GLY A 9 14.20 1.95 -58.91
CA GLY A 9 15.65 1.98 -58.73
C GLY A 9 15.93 3.03 -57.64
N ALA A 10 16.15 2.61 -56.39
CA ALA A 10 16.83 3.42 -55.36
C ALA A 10 17.22 2.55 -54.15
N THR A 11 18.50 2.19 -54.12
CA THR A 11 19.28 1.68 -53.00
C THR A 11 19.25 2.62 -51.78
N LEU A 12 18.90 2.09 -50.62
CA LEU A 12 19.47 2.49 -49.33
C LEU A 12 19.37 1.31 -48.36
N ALA A 13 20.47 0.58 -48.24
CA ALA A 13 20.71 -0.37 -47.19
C ALA A 13 20.94 0.41 -45.88
N VAL A 14 20.02 0.27 -44.93
CA VAL A 14 20.32 0.42 -43.51
C VAL A 14 19.99 -0.91 -42.87
N THR A 15 21.02 -1.73 -42.68
CA THR A 15 21.01 -2.90 -41.81
C THR A 15 20.81 -2.44 -40.37
N ALA A 16 19.55 -2.29 -39.95
CA ALA A 16 19.20 -2.46 -38.55
C ALA A 16 18.99 -3.96 -38.35
N LEU A 17 20.01 -4.63 -37.84
CA LEU A 17 19.93 -5.98 -37.30
C LEU A 17 18.98 -5.94 -36.08
N VAL A 18 17.68 -5.94 -36.31
CA VAL A 18 16.73 -6.35 -35.28
C VAL A 18 16.89 -7.86 -35.21
N ALA A 19 17.76 -8.31 -34.32
CA ALA A 19 17.66 -9.68 -33.84
C ALA A 19 16.20 -9.86 -33.38
N PRO A 20 15.43 -10.84 -33.90
CA PRO A 20 14.28 -11.26 -33.16
C PRO A 20 14.83 -11.69 -31.79
N ALA A 21 14.38 -11.03 -30.72
CA ALA A 21 14.44 -11.64 -29.40
C ALA A 21 13.69 -12.96 -29.57
N THR A 22 14.44 -14.05 -29.75
CA THR A 22 13.88 -15.39 -29.70
C THR A 22 13.40 -15.52 -28.27
N ALA A 23 12.09 -15.28 -28.07
CA ALA A 23 11.37 -15.81 -26.92
C ALA A 23 11.65 -17.32 -26.96
N VAL A 24 12.59 -17.75 -26.14
CA VAL A 24 12.85 -19.16 -25.94
C VAL A 24 11.56 -19.65 -25.30
N ALA A 25 10.76 -20.43 -26.04
CA ALA A 25 9.57 -21.03 -25.46
C ALA A 25 9.98 -21.70 -24.14
N ALA A 26 9.37 -21.26 -23.04
CA ALA A 26 9.72 -21.76 -21.72
C ALA A 26 9.64 -23.28 -21.73
N SER A 27 10.66 -23.95 -21.18
CA SER A 27 10.73 -25.40 -21.22
C SER A 27 9.61 -26.00 -20.37
N THR A 28 9.11 -27.18 -20.74
CA THR A 28 8.13 -27.93 -19.93
C THR A 28 8.62 -28.19 -18.50
N ALA A 29 9.94 -28.14 -18.26
CA ALA A 29 10.55 -28.29 -16.95
C ALA A 29 10.31 -27.11 -15.99
N ASP A 30 9.99 -25.91 -16.49
CA ASP A 30 9.78 -24.70 -15.68
C ASP A 30 8.32 -24.57 -15.19
N ARG A 31 7.45 -25.53 -15.52
CA ARG A 31 6.01 -25.51 -15.22
C ARG A 31 5.56 -26.79 -14.52
N LEU A 32 4.53 -26.63 -13.68
CA LEU A 32 3.68 -27.72 -13.20
C LEU A 32 2.28 -27.41 -13.75
N ALA A 33 1.91 -28.09 -14.84
CA ALA A 33 0.71 -27.77 -15.60
C ALA A 33 0.13 -29.01 -16.28
N GLY A 34 -1.18 -29.15 -16.20
CA GLY A 34 -1.97 -30.13 -16.93
C GLY A 34 -2.98 -29.48 -17.88
N THR A 35 -3.86 -30.28 -18.47
CA THR A 35 -4.91 -29.75 -19.36
C THR A 35 -5.99 -28.98 -18.62
N ASP A 36 -6.14 -29.25 -17.33
CA ASP A 36 -7.01 -28.54 -16.41
C ASP A 36 -6.42 -28.53 -14.98
N ARG A 37 -7.18 -27.99 -14.03
CA ARG A 37 -6.79 -27.91 -12.61
C ARG A 37 -6.56 -29.27 -11.94
N TYR A 38 -7.24 -30.32 -12.42
CA TYR A 38 -7.12 -31.65 -11.85
C TYR A 38 -5.81 -32.29 -12.29
N ASP A 39 -5.50 -32.20 -13.58
CA ASP A 39 -4.22 -32.65 -14.12
C ASP A 39 -3.06 -31.83 -13.56
N THR A 40 -3.24 -30.52 -13.35
CA THR A 40 -2.23 -29.66 -12.72
C THR A 40 -1.97 -30.07 -11.27
N ALA A 41 -3.02 -30.41 -10.50
CA ALA A 41 -2.85 -30.95 -9.15
C ALA A 41 -2.07 -32.27 -9.14
N ILE A 42 -2.27 -33.14 -10.14
CA ILE A 42 -1.49 -34.37 -10.32
C ILE A 42 -0.02 -34.05 -10.61
N GLN A 43 0.28 -33.07 -11.47
CA GLN A 43 1.67 -32.66 -11.73
C GLN A 43 2.38 -32.13 -10.46
N ILE A 44 1.66 -31.38 -9.62
CA ILE A 44 2.19 -30.89 -8.35
C ILE A 44 2.40 -32.05 -7.37
N ALA A 45 1.44 -32.98 -7.29
CA ALA A 45 1.55 -34.16 -6.44
C ALA A 45 2.70 -35.08 -6.86
N ASP A 46 2.98 -35.23 -8.16
CA ASP A 46 4.10 -36.05 -8.64
C ASP A 46 5.46 -35.58 -8.13
N GLU A 47 5.63 -34.29 -7.80
CA GLU A 47 6.88 -33.78 -7.20
C GLU A 47 7.14 -34.39 -5.80
N PHE A 48 6.11 -34.93 -5.15
CA PHE A 48 6.26 -35.66 -3.89
C PHE A 48 6.96 -37.01 -4.10
N LYS A 49 6.86 -37.61 -5.29
CA LYS A 49 7.39 -38.93 -5.69
C LYS A 49 6.78 -40.10 -4.90
N THR A 50 6.75 -40.01 -3.57
CA THR A 50 6.09 -40.94 -2.65
C THR A 50 5.46 -40.16 -1.51
N SER A 51 4.29 -40.58 -1.03
CA SER A 51 3.62 -39.98 0.12
C SER A 51 2.73 -41.00 0.82
N ASP A 52 2.86 -41.15 2.13
CA ASP A 52 2.00 -42.05 2.91
C ASP A 52 0.56 -41.50 3.02
N VAL A 53 0.40 -40.17 2.98
CA VAL A 53 -0.90 -39.49 3.04
C VAL A 53 -1.18 -38.77 1.72
N VAL A 54 -2.41 -38.83 1.24
CA VAL A 54 -2.92 -37.98 0.15
C VAL A 54 -4.21 -37.33 0.59
N TYR A 55 -4.31 -36.01 0.42
CA TYR A 55 -5.54 -35.28 0.65
C TYR A 55 -6.38 -35.22 -0.63
N LEU A 56 -7.70 -35.30 -0.51
CA LEU A 56 -8.64 -35.16 -1.63
C LEU A 56 -9.64 -34.04 -1.35
N ALA A 57 -9.87 -33.18 -2.35
CA ALA A 57 -10.93 -32.18 -2.30
C ALA A 57 -11.57 -32.00 -3.68
N ARG A 58 -12.77 -31.42 -3.72
CA ARG A 58 -13.42 -31.08 -4.99
C ARG A 58 -12.67 -29.93 -5.70
N GLY A 59 -12.59 -29.99 -7.03
CA GLY A 59 -11.85 -28.99 -7.81
C GLY A 59 -12.64 -27.74 -8.23
N ASP A 60 -13.97 -27.78 -8.19
CA ASP A 60 -14.87 -26.72 -8.66
C ASP A 60 -15.26 -25.69 -7.57
N ASN A 61 -15.22 -26.08 -6.29
CA ASN A 61 -15.41 -25.18 -5.14
C ASN A 61 -14.40 -25.51 -4.03
N GLN A 62 -13.39 -24.66 -3.87
CA GLN A 62 -12.11 -25.03 -3.28
C GLN A 62 -11.95 -24.55 -1.83
N ALA A 63 -13.03 -24.15 -1.16
CA ALA A 63 -12.95 -23.61 0.20
C ALA A 63 -12.39 -24.62 1.22
N ASP A 64 -12.83 -25.87 1.14
CA ASP A 64 -12.34 -26.95 2.00
C ASP A 64 -10.86 -27.28 1.73
N ALA A 65 -10.43 -27.19 0.46
CA ALA A 65 -9.06 -27.39 0.04
C ALA A 65 -8.11 -26.35 0.66
N VAL A 66 -8.40 -25.05 0.49
CA VAL A 66 -7.48 -23.99 0.97
C VAL A 66 -7.42 -23.91 2.49
N ALA A 67 -8.50 -24.24 3.21
CA ALA A 67 -8.47 -24.35 4.67
C ALA A 67 -7.50 -25.46 5.14
N GLY A 68 -7.31 -26.49 4.32
CA GLY A 68 -6.41 -27.61 4.56
C GLY A 68 -4.93 -27.31 4.31
N GLY A 69 -4.55 -26.15 3.78
CA GLY A 69 -3.16 -25.86 3.38
C GLY A 69 -2.12 -25.96 4.51
N LYS A 70 -2.55 -26.04 5.77
CA LYS A 70 -1.66 -26.21 6.94
C LYS A 70 -1.49 -27.67 7.38
N LEU A 71 -2.31 -28.59 6.85
CA LEU A 71 -2.17 -30.03 7.05
C LEU A 71 -0.82 -30.49 6.50
N LYS A 72 -0.22 -31.53 7.08
CA LYS A 72 1.15 -31.97 6.78
C LYS A 72 1.21 -33.34 6.11
N ASN A 73 2.40 -33.73 5.66
CA ASN A 73 2.75 -35.10 5.25
C ASN A 73 2.12 -35.64 3.95
N GLY A 74 1.55 -34.78 3.10
CA GLY A 74 1.09 -35.23 1.79
C GLY A 74 0.57 -34.16 0.85
N PRO A 75 0.50 -34.45 -0.46
CA PRO A 75 -0.08 -33.54 -1.44
C PRO A 75 -1.61 -33.52 -1.36
N LEU A 76 -2.20 -32.46 -1.89
CA LEU A 76 -3.63 -32.39 -2.18
C LEU A 76 -3.86 -32.71 -3.67
N LEU A 77 -4.75 -33.67 -3.94
CA LEU A 77 -5.29 -33.92 -5.27
C LEU A 77 -6.73 -33.38 -5.35
N LEU A 78 -7.08 -32.88 -6.53
CA LEU A 78 -8.44 -32.43 -6.82
C LEU A 78 -9.22 -33.55 -7.53
N VAL A 79 -10.49 -33.70 -7.20
CA VAL A 79 -11.40 -34.69 -7.80
C VAL A 79 -12.70 -34.06 -8.27
N ASN A 80 -13.35 -34.75 -9.20
CA ASN A 80 -14.73 -34.51 -9.63
C ASN A 80 -15.41 -35.87 -9.92
N GLU A 81 -16.68 -35.84 -10.32
CA GLU A 81 -17.46 -37.06 -10.58
C GLU A 81 -17.18 -37.69 -11.97
N GLY A 82 -16.32 -37.09 -12.79
CA GLY A 82 -15.98 -37.58 -14.13
C GLY A 82 -14.97 -38.72 -14.10
N SER A 83 -15.22 -39.77 -14.90
CA SER A 83 -14.37 -40.98 -14.96
C SER A 83 -12.91 -40.67 -15.28
N ARG A 84 -12.64 -39.81 -16.28
CA ARG A 84 -11.27 -39.40 -16.65
C ARG A 84 -10.46 -38.90 -15.46
N THR A 85 -11.06 -37.99 -14.68
CA THR A 85 -10.39 -37.40 -13.51
C THR A 85 -10.21 -38.43 -12.41
N ARG A 86 -11.22 -39.26 -12.12
CA ARG A 86 -11.11 -40.32 -11.11
C ARG A 86 -10.02 -41.33 -11.46
N GLU A 87 -9.95 -41.77 -12.72
CA GLU A 87 -8.91 -42.70 -13.19
C GLU A 87 -7.51 -42.11 -13.05
N ALA A 88 -7.32 -40.84 -13.45
CA ALA A 88 -6.04 -40.15 -13.32
C ALA A 88 -5.61 -39.97 -11.86
N VAL A 89 -6.54 -39.58 -10.98
CA VAL A 89 -6.27 -39.44 -9.54
C VAL A 89 -5.98 -40.80 -8.89
N ALA A 90 -6.73 -41.85 -9.24
CA ALA A 90 -6.48 -43.20 -8.74
C ALA A 90 -5.08 -43.70 -9.12
N ALA A 91 -4.65 -43.43 -10.36
CA ALA A 91 -3.31 -43.76 -10.81
C ALA A 91 -2.24 -43.01 -10.01
N GLU A 92 -2.46 -41.73 -9.71
CA GLU A 92 -1.52 -40.93 -8.92
C GLU A 92 -1.47 -41.36 -7.45
N VAL A 93 -2.61 -41.63 -6.81
CA VAL A 93 -2.67 -42.18 -5.44
C VAL A 93 -1.86 -43.48 -5.35
N LYS A 94 -2.01 -44.37 -6.33
CA LYS A 94 -1.23 -45.61 -6.42
C LYS A 94 0.26 -45.34 -6.64
N LYS A 95 0.62 -44.40 -7.51
CA LYS A 95 2.01 -44.03 -7.81
C LYS A 95 2.72 -43.48 -6.58
N LEU A 96 2.05 -42.64 -5.81
CA LEU A 96 2.53 -42.08 -4.55
C LEU A 96 2.67 -43.13 -3.44
N LYS A 97 2.08 -44.32 -3.62
CA LYS A 97 2.02 -45.41 -2.63
C LYS A 97 1.32 -44.97 -1.34
N ALA A 98 0.25 -44.21 -1.48
CA ALA A 98 -0.53 -43.71 -0.36
C ALA A 98 -1.08 -44.86 0.50
N LYS A 99 -0.93 -44.74 1.81
CA LYS A 99 -1.53 -45.62 2.82
C LYS A 99 -2.82 -45.02 3.37
N HIS A 100 -2.93 -43.69 3.36
CA HIS A 100 -4.08 -42.96 3.85
C HIS A 100 -4.56 -41.96 2.81
N VAL A 101 -5.87 -41.97 2.56
CA VAL A 101 -6.57 -40.98 1.75
C VAL A 101 -7.49 -40.18 2.67
N VAL A 102 -7.20 -38.88 2.81
CA VAL A 102 -7.92 -37.97 3.70
C VAL A 102 -8.76 -37.00 2.88
N VAL A 103 -10.08 -37.16 2.92
CA VAL A 103 -11.03 -36.34 2.17
C VAL A 103 -11.34 -35.06 2.95
N LEU A 104 -11.18 -33.91 2.30
CA LEU A 104 -11.55 -32.60 2.81
C LEU A 104 -12.89 -32.18 2.19
N GLY A 105 -13.92 -32.14 3.03
CA GLY A 105 -15.28 -31.81 2.63
C GLY A 105 -16.24 -33.01 2.75
N GLY A 106 -17.54 -32.68 2.88
CA GLY A 106 -18.61 -33.67 3.06
C GLY A 106 -18.90 -34.50 1.80
N VAL A 107 -19.85 -35.42 1.91
CA VAL A 107 -20.25 -36.31 0.80
C VAL A 107 -20.78 -35.54 -0.41
N GLY A 108 -21.43 -34.40 -0.20
CA GLY A 108 -21.87 -33.50 -1.29
C GLY A 108 -20.74 -32.72 -1.97
N ALA A 109 -19.54 -32.72 -1.39
CA ALA A 109 -18.33 -32.17 -2.00
C ALA A 109 -17.57 -33.25 -2.77
N VAL A 110 -17.33 -34.39 -2.12
CA VAL A 110 -16.69 -35.57 -2.73
C VAL A 110 -17.49 -36.80 -2.33
N SER A 111 -18.19 -37.41 -3.30
CA SER A 111 -19.06 -38.55 -3.06
C SER A 111 -18.26 -39.77 -2.58
N ASP A 112 -18.88 -40.66 -1.80
CA ASP A 112 -18.21 -41.88 -1.33
C ASP A 112 -17.80 -42.79 -2.51
N ASP A 113 -18.55 -42.75 -3.60
CA ASP A 113 -18.21 -43.48 -4.83
C ASP A 113 -16.95 -42.92 -5.50
N THR A 114 -16.83 -41.59 -5.58
CA THR A 114 -15.59 -40.95 -6.04
C THR A 114 -14.42 -41.34 -5.15
N VAL A 115 -14.58 -41.31 -3.81
CA VAL A 115 -13.48 -41.68 -2.88
C VAL A 115 -13.06 -43.14 -3.06
N LYS A 116 -14.01 -44.08 -3.10
CA LYS A 116 -13.73 -45.51 -3.31
C LYS A 116 -13.05 -45.77 -4.66
N ALA A 117 -13.44 -45.04 -5.71
CA ALA A 117 -12.86 -45.18 -7.03
C ALA A 117 -11.38 -44.75 -7.09
N VAL A 118 -10.96 -43.82 -6.21
CA VAL A 118 -9.59 -43.28 -6.24
C VAL A 118 -8.67 -43.78 -5.14
N ALA A 119 -9.22 -44.23 -4.00
CA ALA A 119 -8.41 -44.56 -2.83
C ALA A 119 -7.61 -45.85 -2.96
N GLY A 120 -7.99 -46.75 -3.87
CA GLY A 120 -7.35 -48.07 -4.00
C GLY A 120 -7.44 -48.85 -2.68
N ASN A 121 -6.28 -49.24 -2.13
CA ASN A 121 -6.19 -49.97 -0.86
C ASN A 121 -5.86 -49.07 0.35
N ALA A 122 -5.83 -47.74 0.16
CA ALA A 122 -5.52 -46.81 1.24
C ALA A 122 -6.69 -46.72 2.24
N ASP A 123 -6.38 -46.53 3.52
CA ASP A 123 -7.39 -46.23 4.54
C ASP A 123 -8.01 -44.87 4.27
N ILE A 124 -9.35 -44.80 4.33
CA ILE A 124 -10.10 -43.60 4.02
C ILE A 124 -10.49 -42.88 5.33
N LEU A 125 -10.10 -41.62 5.45
CA LEU A 125 -10.59 -40.70 6.49
C LEU A 125 -11.30 -39.53 5.81
N ARG A 126 -12.33 -38.98 6.47
CA ARG A 126 -13.05 -37.79 6.00
C ARG A 126 -13.06 -36.73 7.10
N ILE A 127 -12.63 -35.52 6.75
CA ILE A 127 -12.68 -34.32 7.58
C ILE A 127 -13.68 -33.37 6.93
N SER A 128 -14.81 -33.13 7.59
CA SER A 128 -15.91 -32.34 7.00
C SER A 128 -16.81 -31.72 8.06
N GLY A 129 -17.29 -30.51 7.79
CA GLY A 129 -18.40 -29.88 8.51
C GLY A 129 -19.62 -29.69 7.62
N ALA A 130 -20.70 -29.08 8.16
CA ALA A 130 -21.91 -28.83 7.38
C ALA A 130 -21.73 -27.73 6.30
N ASN A 131 -20.71 -26.90 6.46
CA ASN A 131 -20.32 -25.84 5.53
C ASN A 131 -18.81 -25.60 5.59
N ARG A 132 -18.29 -24.74 4.71
CA ARG A 132 -16.85 -24.42 4.61
C ARG A 132 -16.21 -23.94 5.93
N PHE A 133 -16.96 -23.20 6.76
CA PHE A 133 -16.46 -22.69 8.03
C PHE A 133 -16.31 -23.81 9.05
N GLU A 134 -17.30 -24.71 9.12
CA GLU A 134 -17.23 -25.90 9.95
C GLU A 134 -16.18 -26.91 9.46
N THR A 135 -16.01 -27.09 8.15
CA THR A 135 -14.92 -27.93 7.62
C THR A 135 -13.55 -27.38 8.04
N ALA A 136 -13.33 -26.06 7.99
CA ALA A 136 -12.10 -25.43 8.48
C ALA A 136 -11.88 -25.68 9.99
N VAL A 137 -12.97 -25.72 10.79
CA VAL A 137 -12.91 -26.09 12.22
C VAL A 137 -12.50 -27.56 12.40
N GLU A 138 -13.06 -28.49 11.64
CA GLU A 138 -12.68 -29.91 11.72
C GLU A 138 -11.22 -30.14 11.27
N ILE A 139 -10.76 -29.42 10.24
CA ILE A 139 -9.35 -29.40 9.83
C ILE A 139 -8.47 -28.86 10.96
N SER A 140 -8.89 -27.77 11.63
CA SER A 140 -8.17 -27.20 12.78
C SER A 140 -8.04 -28.19 13.94
N LYS A 141 -9.11 -28.93 14.25
CA LYS A 141 -9.09 -29.99 15.28
C LYS A 141 -8.13 -31.12 14.92
N ALA A 142 -8.11 -31.55 13.66
CA ALA A 142 -7.19 -32.56 13.17
C ALA A 142 -5.72 -32.10 13.23
N LEU A 143 -5.44 -30.84 12.89
CA LEU A 143 -4.10 -30.27 12.94
C LEU A 143 -3.55 -30.11 14.37
N THR A 144 -4.43 -29.71 15.30
CA THR A 144 -4.06 -29.37 16.69
C THR A 144 -4.24 -30.53 17.67
N ASN A 145 -4.65 -31.72 17.19
CA ASN A 145 -5.01 -32.87 18.01
C ASN A 145 -5.99 -32.50 19.13
N SER A 146 -6.96 -31.63 18.84
CA SER A 146 -7.97 -31.13 19.79
C SER A 146 -7.44 -30.33 21.01
N GLN A 147 -6.22 -29.77 20.95
CA GLN A 147 -5.62 -28.95 22.02
C GLN A 147 -5.64 -27.43 21.71
N THR A 148 -4.97 -26.63 22.56
CA THR A 148 -4.73 -25.19 22.36
C THR A 148 -3.76 -24.92 21.21
N ALA A 149 -3.86 -23.77 20.56
CA ALA A 149 -2.87 -23.30 19.58
C ALA A 149 -2.44 -21.88 19.92
N ALA A 150 -1.13 -21.60 19.99
CA ALA A 150 -0.64 -20.27 20.34
C ALA A 150 -1.03 -19.19 19.32
N LYS A 151 -1.22 -19.58 18.06
CA LYS A 151 -1.55 -18.69 16.94
C LYS A 151 -2.67 -19.29 16.08
N VAL A 152 -3.53 -18.44 15.54
CA VAL A 152 -4.55 -18.77 14.53
C VAL A 152 -4.48 -17.78 13.37
N TYR A 153 -4.64 -18.28 12.16
CA TYR A 153 -4.84 -17.45 10.97
C TYR A 153 -6.32 -17.31 10.63
N LEU A 154 -6.75 -16.10 10.28
CA LEU A 154 -8.09 -15.83 9.72
C LEU A 154 -7.96 -15.45 8.26
N ALA A 155 -8.77 -16.08 7.40
CA ALA A 155 -8.84 -15.73 5.98
C ALA A 155 -10.30 -15.69 5.50
N ASN A 156 -10.56 -14.95 4.42
CA ASN A 156 -11.89 -14.88 3.84
C ASN A 156 -12.23 -16.18 3.08
N GLY A 157 -13.23 -16.90 3.58
CA GLY A 157 -13.74 -18.15 3.02
C GLY A 157 -14.55 -18.00 1.73
N MET A 158 -14.77 -16.78 1.24
CA MET A 158 -15.49 -16.49 0.00
C MET A 158 -14.53 -16.18 -1.16
N THR A 159 -13.39 -15.53 -0.90
CA THR A 159 -12.41 -15.15 -1.94
C THR A 159 -11.19 -16.06 -2.02
N LEU A 160 -10.87 -16.80 -0.96
CA LEU A 160 -9.91 -17.93 -0.87
C LEU A 160 -8.42 -17.66 -1.18
N VAL A 161 -8.09 -16.64 -1.98
CA VAL A 161 -6.73 -16.40 -2.50
C VAL A 161 -5.69 -16.12 -1.41
N ASP A 162 -6.08 -15.44 -0.34
CA ASP A 162 -5.18 -15.15 0.79
C ASP A 162 -4.93 -16.41 1.64
N ALA A 163 -5.95 -17.29 1.76
CA ALA A 163 -5.80 -18.60 2.41
C ALA A 163 -4.88 -19.53 1.61
N LEU A 164 -4.99 -19.48 0.27
CA LEU A 164 -4.12 -20.23 -0.63
C LEU A 164 -2.64 -19.89 -0.40
N ALA A 165 -2.28 -18.60 -0.43
CA ALA A 165 -0.92 -18.16 -0.15
C ALA A 165 -0.51 -18.50 1.30
N GLY A 166 -1.42 -18.31 2.25
CA GLY A 166 -1.20 -18.58 3.68
C GLY A 166 -0.88 -20.03 4.04
N GLY A 167 -1.26 -20.99 3.19
CA GLY A 167 -0.89 -22.41 3.34
C GLY A 167 0.62 -22.62 3.44
N THR A 168 1.41 -21.81 2.72
CA THR A 168 2.89 -21.88 2.67
C THR A 168 3.60 -21.26 3.87
N ILE A 169 2.88 -20.80 4.90
CA ILE A 169 3.53 -20.34 6.12
C ILE A 169 4.07 -21.57 6.87
N PRO A 170 5.37 -21.66 7.20
CA PRO A 170 5.99 -22.86 7.77
C PRO A 170 5.77 -22.98 9.28
N ASP A 171 4.51 -22.90 9.72
CA ASP A 171 4.09 -23.20 11.10
C ASP A 171 2.87 -24.14 11.12
N ASN A 172 2.42 -24.50 12.32
CA ASN A 172 1.29 -25.41 12.55
C ASN A 172 0.02 -24.69 13.00
N ALA A 173 -0.07 -23.37 12.80
CA ALA A 173 -1.27 -22.61 13.18
C ALA A 173 -2.40 -22.87 12.17
N PRO A 174 -3.64 -23.19 12.59
CA PRO A 174 -4.73 -23.46 11.67
C PRO A 174 -5.18 -22.18 10.95
N ILE A 175 -5.71 -22.35 9.73
CA ILE A 175 -6.45 -21.31 9.01
C ILE A 175 -7.94 -21.52 9.28
N LEU A 176 -8.57 -20.58 9.99
CA LEU A 176 -10.02 -20.51 10.13
C LEU A 176 -10.59 -19.51 9.13
N LEU A 177 -11.84 -19.74 8.73
CA LEU A 177 -12.49 -18.94 7.69
C LEU A 177 -13.48 -17.93 8.29
N THR A 178 -13.49 -16.72 7.71
CA THR A 178 -14.54 -15.69 7.90
C THR A 178 -15.35 -15.53 6.62
N ASP A 179 -16.53 -14.93 6.70
CA ASP A 179 -17.39 -14.71 5.51
C ASP A 179 -17.26 -13.28 4.93
N GLY A 180 -16.50 -12.40 5.58
CA GLY A 180 -16.37 -10.99 5.17
C GLY A 180 -17.60 -10.15 5.51
N SER A 181 -18.56 -10.67 6.28
CA SER A 181 -19.78 -9.96 6.67
C SER A 181 -19.48 -8.84 7.67
N GLY A 182 -18.44 -9.00 8.50
CA GLY A 182 -18.16 -8.14 9.65
C GLY A 182 -18.46 -8.82 10.98
N SER A 183 -19.08 -10.00 10.93
CA SER A 183 -19.28 -10.90 12.06
C SER A 183 -18.58 -12.22 11.81
N LEU A 184 -18.10 -12.87 12.87
CA LEU A 184 -17.50 -14.20 12.73
C LEU A 184 -18.59 -15.28 12.64
N PRO A 185 -18.43 -16.30 11.76
CA PRO A 185 -19.23 -17.51 11.83
C PRO A 185 -19.19 -18.12 13.24
N SER A 186 -20.32 -18.62 13.72
CA SER A 186 -20.45 -19.18 15.06
C SER A 186 -19.49 -20.36 15.31
N SER A 187 -19.23 -21.18 14.29
CA SER A 187 -18.24 -22.26 14.32
C SER A 187 -16.82 -21.73 14.51
N THR A 188 -16.43 -20.70 13.76
CA THR A 188 -15.13 -20.01 13.91
C THR A 188 -14.97 -19.42 15.32
N VAL A 189 -16.03 -18.80 15.87
CA VAL A 189 -16.04 -18.31 17.26
C VAL A 189 -15.80 -19.46 18.26
N ALA A 190 -16.53 -20.56 18.12
CA ALA A 190 -16.40 -21.71 19.02
C ALA A 190 -14.99 -22.31 18.97
N GLU A 191 -14.39 -22.37 17.78
CA GLU A 191 -13.05 -22.91 17.60
C GLU A 191 -11.97 -22.00 18.17
N ILE A 192 -12.09 -20.67 18.03
CA ILE A 192 -11.18 -19.72 18.68
C ILE A 192 -11.25 -19.88 20.22
N LYS A 193 -12.45 -20.05 20.80
CA LYS A 193 -12.59 -20.33 22.24
C LYS A 193 -11.92 -21.64 22.67
N ARG A 194 -11.98 -22.66 21.81
CA ARG A 194 -11.35 -23.96 22.07
C ARG A 194 -9.83 -23.86 22.03
N LEU A 195 -9.30 -23.19 21.00
CA LEU A 195 -7.86 -23.07 20.75
C LEU A 195 -7.15 -22.13 21.74
N LYS A 196 -7.88 -21.16 22.29
CA LYS A 196 -7.37 -20.13 23.22
C LYS A 196 -6.08 -19.43 22.72
N PRO A 197 -6.03 -18.91 21.48
CA PRO A 197 -4.77 -18.42 20.91
C PRO A 197 -4.24 -17.17 21.59
N THR A 198 -2.93 -17.07 21.76
CA THR A 198 -2.28 -15.82 22.20
C THR A 198 -2.15 -14.81 21.08
N GLU A 199 -2.18 -15.25 19.82
CA GLU A 199 -2.09 -14.41 18.63
C GLU A 199 -3.13 -14.81 17.56
N ILE A 200 -3.77 -13.82 16.94
CA ILE A 200 -4.67 -14.02 15.81
C ILE A 200 -4.22 -13.13 14.66
N VAL A 201 -3.95 -13.73 13.50
CA VAL A 201 -3.40 -13.03 12.34
C VAL A 201 -4.39 -13.07 11.19
N ALA A 202 -4.83 -11.91 10.72
CA ALA A 202 -5.62 -11.83 9.49
C ALA A 202 -4.71 -11.96 8.25
N LEU A 203 -5.05 -12.87 7.35
CA LEU A 203 -4.49 -13.00 6.01
C LEU A 203 -5.36 -12.22 5.04
N GLY A 204 -4.81 -11.16 4.45
CA GLY A 204 -5.54 -10.25 3.56
C GLY A 204 -5.90 -8.92 4.21
N GLY A 205 -6.21 -7.92 3.38
CA GLY A 205 -6.59 -6.57 3.81
C GLY A 205 -7.96 -6.50 4.50
N ALA A 206 -8.33 -5.31 4.99
CA ALA A 206 -9.61 -5.09 5.71
C ALA A 206 -10.87 -5.35 4.85
N ARG A 207 -10.73 -5.45 3.52
CA ARG A 207 -11.80 -5.88 2.60
C ARG A 207 -12.01 -7.39 2.58
N ALA A 208 -10.97 -8.18 2.86
CA ALA A 208 -11.04 -9.62 2.92
C ALA A 208 -11.47 -10.07 4.32
N VAL A 209 -10.66 -9.76 5.33
CA VAL A 209 -10.99 -10.01 6.74
C VAL A 209 -11.27 -8.68 7.39
N LYS A 210 -12.54 -8.39 7.70
CA LYS A 210 -12.92 -7.07 8.23
C LYS A 210 -12.28 -6.83 9.59
N THR A 211 -11.99 -5.57 9.91
CA THR A 211 -11.44 -5.19 11.22
C THR A 211 -12.38 -5.63 12.36
N ASP A 212 -13.69 -5.59 12.15
CA ASP A 212 -14.67 -6.06 13.13
C ASP A 212 -14.58 -7.57 13.40
N GLU A 213 -14.30 -8.38 12.38
CA GLU A 213 -14.10 -9.83 12.51
C GLU A 213 -12.82 -10.13 13.29
N LEU A 214 -11.72 -9.45 12.98
CA LEU A 214 -10.45 -9.60 13.67
C LEU A 214 -10.57 -9.16 15.15
N ASN A 215 -11.26 -8.05 15.41
CA ASN A 215 -11.54 -7.58 16.76
C ASN A 215 -12.49 -8.53 17.51
N ALA A 216 -13.50 -9.09 16.83
CA ALA A 216 -14.37 -10.12 17.41
C ALA A 216 -13.57 -11.37 17.79
N ALA A 217 -12.62 -11.79 16.94
CA ALA A 217 -11.77 -12.95 17.19
C ALA A 217 -10.92 -12.76 18.45
N SER A 218 -10.30 -11.59 18.60
CA SER A 218 -9.54 -11.23 19.80
C SER A 218 -10.40 -11.24 21.06
N ARG A 219 -11.61 -10.67 20.99
CA ARG A 219 -12.56 -10.58 22.11
C ARG A 219 -13.04 -11.95 22.58
N VAL A 220 -13.34 -12.85 21.64
CA VAL A 220 -13.86 -14.19 21.91
C VAL A 220 -12.86 -15.05 22.70
N ASN A 221 -11.57 -14.76 22.60
CA ASN A 221 -10.50 -15.43 23.33
C ASN A 221 -10.35 -14.96 24.79
N GLY A 222 -10.91 -13.81 25.16
CA GLY A 222 -10.74 -13.19 26.47
C GLY A 222 -11.60 -13.83 27.57
N SER A 223 -11.01 -14.73 28.37
CA SER A 223 -11.48 -15.05 29.72
C SER A 223 -10.60 -14.44 30.83
N GLY A 224 -9.79 -13.41 30.53
CA GLY A 224 -8.90 -12.76 31.49
C GLY A 224 -9.17 -11.25 31.65
N GLY A 225 -9.61 -10.84 32.83
CA GLY A 225 -9.42 -9.49 33.40
C GLY A 225 -9.78 -8.27 32.54
N GLY A 226 -11.05 -8.09 32.19
CA GLY A 226 -11.55 -6.82 31.62
C GLY A 226 -11.59 -5.68 32.63
N LEU A 227 -11.53 -4.43 32.16
CA LEU A 227 -11.80 -3.26 33.00
C LEU A 227 -13.26 -3.27 33.45
N SER A 228 -13.52 -2.87 34.70
CA SER A 228 -14.89 -2.54 35.12
C SER A 228 -15.46 -1.45 34.21
N GLN A 229 -16.79 -1.34 34.13
CA GLN A 229 -17.44 -0.29 33.33
C GLN A 229 -16.90 1.10 33.66
N ASP A 230 -16.71 1.40 34.94
CA ASP A 230 -16.13 2.67 35.39
C ASP A 230 -14.67 2.86 34.95
N ALA A 231 -13.86 1.81 35.02
CA ALA A 231 -12.47 1.86 34.59
C ALA A 231 -12.33 1.96 33.06
N ALA A 232 -13.25 1.33 32.32
CA ALA A 232 -13.35 1.43 30.87
C ALA A 232 -13.77 2.84 30.43
N VAL A 233 -14.78 3.43 31.07
CA VAL A 233 -15.19 4.82 30.80
C VAL A 233 -14.03 5.78 31.07
N LYS A 234 -13.32 5.64 32.20
CA LYS A 234 -12.13 6.46 32.51
C LYS A 234 -11.03 6.33 31.45
N LYS A 235 -10.72 5.10 31.03
CA LYS A 235 -9.71 4.86 30.00
C LYS A 235 -10.10 5.46 28.66
N VAL A 236 -11.31 5.19 28.18
CA VAL A 236 -11.83 5.73 26.91
C VAL A 236 -11.86 7.26 26.93
N THR A 237 -12.23 7.86 28.07
CA THR A 237 -12.20 9.32 28.23
C THR A 237 -10.78 9.87 28.11
N ALA A 238 -9.79 9.22 28.72
CA ALA A 238 -8.38 9.62 28.62
C ALA A 238 -7.82 9.44 27.19
N ASP A 239 -8.16 8.33 26.54
CA ASP A 239 -7.74 8.04 25.16
C ASP A 239 -8.32 9.06 24.18
N LEU A 240 -9.62 9.36 24.26
CA LEU A 240 -10.26 10.38 23.42
C LEU A 240 -9.73 11.78 23.69
N ALA A 241 -9.42 12.12 24.95
CA ALA A 241 -8.79 13.40 25.25
C ALA A 241 -7.42 13.54 24.56
N LYS A 242 -6.65 12.44 24.51
CA LYS A 242 -5.34 12.41 23.85
C LYS A 242 -5.48 12.53 22.34
N GLU A 243 -6.37 11.74 21.75
CA GLU A 243 -6.63 11.76 20.32
C GLU A 243 -7.13 13.14 19.86
N LEU A 244 -8.01 13.78 20.64
CA LEU A 244 -8.49 15.14 20.36
C LEU A 244 -7.36 16.16 20.37
N ARG A 245 -6.45 16.03 21.34
CA ARG A 245 -5.28 16.91 21.47
C ARG A 245 -4.29 16.72 20.33
N GLU A 246 -4.05 15.49 19.90
CA GLU A 246 -3.20 15.16 18.75
C GLU A 246 -3.78 15.71 17.45
N ALA A 247 -5.10 15.61 17.26
CA ALA A 247 -5.78 16.22 16.12
C ALA A 247 -5.64 17.76 16.12
N ASP A 248 -5.75 18.41 17.29
CA ASP A 248 -5.57 19.86 17.42
C ASP A 248 -4.12 20.29 17.09
N MET A 249 -3.12 19.52 17.54
CA MET A 249 -1.71 19.74 17.18
C MET A 249 -1.46 19.61 15.67
N GLN A 250 -2.11 18.66 14.98
CA GLN A 250 -1.99 18.54 13.52
C GLN A 250 -2.56 19.78 12.79
N LEU A 251 -3.63 20.36 13.31
CA LEU A 251 -4.26 21.55 12.74
C LEU A 251 -3.46 22.82 13.02
N LYS A 252 -2.99 23.00 14.27
CA LYS A 252 -2.38 24.26 14.77
C LYS A 252 -0.86 24.28 14.77
N GLY A 253 -0.20 23.13 14.89
CA GLY A 253 1.25 23.02 15.02
C GLY A 253 1.71 22.59 16.42
N TRP A 254 3.02 22.32 16.55
CA TRP A 254 3.68 22.01 17.82
C TRP A 254 5.18 22.33 17.81
N PHE A 255 5.76 22.50 19.00
CA PHE A 255 7.19 22.50 19.27
C PHE A 255 7.63 21.17 19.88
N THR A 256 8.91 20.79 19.69
CA THR A 256 9.50 19.60 20.32
C THR A 256 10.51 20.00 21.40
N VAL A 257 10.22 19.64 22.65
CA VAL A 257 11.11 19.85 23.79
C VAL A 257 12.33 18.92 23.68
N ALA A 258 13.50 19.42 24.08
CA ALA A 258 14.75 18.69 23.98
C ALA A 258 14.75 17.40 24.83
N LYS A 259 15.37 16.32 24.32
CA LYS A 259 15.39 14.99 24.96
C LYS A 259 15.95 14.97 26.38
N ASP A 260 16.84 15.90 26.71
CA ASP A 260 17.48 16.06 28.03
C ASP A 260 16.65 16.90 29.00
N VAL A 261 15.55 17.49 28.54
CA VAL A 261 14.58 18.20 29.36
C VAL A 261 13.38 17.28 29.60
N ASN A 262 13.06 17.02 30.86
CA ASN A 262 11.84 16.30 31.23
C ASN A 262 10.66 17.25 31.45
N LEU A 263 9.45 16.69 31.54
CA LEU A 263 8.22 17.48 31.70
C LEU A 263 8.27 18.47 32.87
N ASN A 264 8.78 18.07 34.04
CA ASN A 264 8.82 18.96 35.20
C ASN A 264 9.81 20.11 34.98
N GLN A 265 10.98 19.81 34.40
CA GLN A 265 11.95 20.83 34.02
C GLN A 265 11.38 21.82 33.00
N PHE A 266 10.62 21.32 32.01
CA PHE A 266 9.90 22.18 31.07
C PHE A 266 8.86 23.06 31.79
N MET A 267 8.08 22.50 32.71
CA MET A 267 7.06 23.24 33.46
C MET A 267 7.61 24.37 34.34
N ASP A 268 8.86 24.26 34.77
CA ASP A 268 9.54 25.21 35.65
C ASP A 268 10.55 26.12 34.92
N SER A 269 10.73 25.91 33.61
CA SER A 269 11.69 26.64 32.78
C SER A 269 11.34 28.12 32.49
N GLY A 270 10.16 28.58 32.91
CA GLY A 270 9.60 29.88 32.51
C GLY A 270 9.05 29.90 31.07
N CYS A 271 9.20 28.79 30.33
CA CYS A 271 8.69 28.65 28.96
C CYS A 271 7.21 28.30 28.87
N VAL A 272 6.54 27.97 29.97
CA VAL A 272 5.11 27.67 29.95
C VAL A 272 4.30 28.96 29.92
N ALA A 273 3.30 29.03 29.04
CA ALA A 273 2.40 30.17 28.93
C ALA A 273 1.72 30.47 30.28
N ALA A 274 1.55 31.77 30.57
CA ALA A 274 0.94 32.22 31.82
C ALA A 274 -0.51 31.72 31.95
N VAL A 275 -0.80 30.99 33.02
CA VAL A 275 -2.16 30.56 33.37
C VAL A 275 -2.82 31.62 34.26
N GLY A 276 -3.78 32.36 33.71
CA GLY A 276 -4.53 33.38 34.47
C GLY A 276 -5.45 32.77 35.53
N GLY A 277 -5.75 33.47 36.62
CA GLY A 277 -6.66 33.02 37.69
C GLY A 277 -6.92 34.13 38.69
N LYS A 278 -8.09 34.10 39.35
CA LYS A 278 -8.54 35.14 40.28
C LYS A 278 -7.77 35.12 41.60
N ASP A 279 -7.31 33.95 42.01
CA ASP A 279 -6.51 33.73 43.21
C ASP A 279 -5.40 32.68 42.96
N ASP A 280 -4.53 32.50 43.95
CA ASP A 280 -3.39 31.58 43.84
C ASP A 280 -3.80 30.12 43.74
N LYS A 281 -4.98 29.76 44.27
CA LYS A 281 -5.53 28.41 44.17
C LYS A 281 -5.98 28.10 42.75
N GLU A 282 -6.74 29.00 42.12
CA GLU A 282 -7.20 28.87 40.74
C GLU A 282 -6.02 28.85 39.76
N LYS A 283 -4.98 29.66 40.01
CA LYS A 283 -3.73 29.61 39.22
C LYS A 283 -3.03 28.26 39.35
N ALA A 284 -2.93 27.70 40.55
CA ALA A 284 -2.32 26.40 40.78
C ALA A 284 -3.10 25.26 40.09
N GLU A 285 -4.43 25.28 40.19
CA GLU A 285 -5.30 24.30 39.53
C GLU A 285 -5.17 24.34 37.99
N LYS A 286 -5.15 25.55 37.40
CA LYS A 286 -4.94 25.71 35.96
C LYS A 286 -3.53 25.31 35.51
N LYS A 287 -2.50 25.59 36.32
CA LYS A 287 -1.13 25.13 36.05
C LYS A 287 -1.06 23.60 36.05
N ALA A 288 -1.74 22.94 36.99
CA ALA A 288 -1.82 21.48 37.05
C ALA A 288 -2.59 20.88 35.86
N ALA A 289 -3.70 21.50 35.46
CA ALA A 289 -4.46 21.07 34.28
C ALA A 289 -3.65 21.21 32.98
N LEU A 290 -2.92 22.33 32.83
CA LEU A 290 -2.02 22.54 31.70
C LEU A 290 -0.89 21.50 31.68
N LYS A 291 -0.28 21.22 32.83
CA LYS A 291 0.74 20.16 32.95
C LYS A 291 0.20 18.80 32.51
N ALA A 292 -1.00 18.42 32.97
CA ALA A 292 -1.63 17.16 32.60
C ALA A 292 -1.95 17.09 31.10
N ALA A 293 -2.37 18.20 30.50
CA ALA A 293 -2.60 18.27 29.06
C ALA A 293 -1.29 18.09 28.27
N ILE A 294 -0.22 18.80 28.65
CA ILE A 294 1.10 18.69 28.03
C ILE A 294 1.66 17.26 28.15
N GLU A 295 1.48 16.63 29.31
CA GLU A 295 1.96 15.26 29.57
C GLU A 295 1.45 14.24 28.54
N MET A 296 0.24 14.43 28.02
CA MET A 296 -0.38 13.51 27.05
C MET A 296 0.36 13.45 25.72
N THR A 297 1.10 14.52 25.37
CA THR A 297 1.74 14.69 24.06
C THR A 297 3.24 14.98 24.15
N TYR A 298 3.78 15.09 25.37
CA TYR A 298 5.19 15.32 25.63
C TYR A 298 6.07 14.28 24.88
N PRO A 299 7.17 14.68 24.21
CA PRO A 299 7.83 15.99 24.24
C PRO A 299 7.25 17.05 23.29
N ARG A 300 6.07 16.83 22.70
CA ARG A 300 5.41 17.82 21.83
C ARG A 300 4.47 18.73 22.62
N VAL A 301 4.65 20.03 22.47
CA VAL A 301 3.86 21.08 23.13
C VAL A 301 3.21 22.01 22.11
N MET A 302 1.99 22.46 22.37
CA MET A 302 1.32 23.38 21.45
C MET A 302 1.94 24.78 21.53
N PRO A 303 1.90 25.57 20.44
CA PRO A 303 2.42 26.94 20.49
C PRO A 303 1.70 27.84 21.49
N SER A 304 0.40 27.64 21.70
CA SER A 304 -0.39 28.37 22.70
C SER A 304 0.00 28.08 24.15
N GLU A 305 0.81 27.05 24.39
CA GLU A 305 1.25 26.62 25.71
C GLU A 305 2.66 27.11 26.04
N VAL A 306 3.30 27.76 25.07
CA VAL A 306 4.66 28.28 25.19
C VAL A 306 4.59 29.80 25.36
N ASN A 307 5.27 30.30 26.39
CA ASN A 307 5.49 31.73 26.59
C ASN A 307 6.33 32.29 25.44
N GLU A 308 5.94 33.45 24.89
CA GLU A 308 6.65 34.10 23.79
C GLU A 308 8.10 34.48 24.17
N GLU A 309 8.35 34.72 25.47
CA GLU A 309 9.68 35.05 26.02
C GLU A 309 10.51 33.81 26.39
N CYS A 310 10.05 32.60 26.05
CA CYS A 310 10.75 31.35 26.34
C CYS A 310 12.16 31.30 25.75
N ASP A 311 13.14 30.82 26.54
CA ASP A 311 14.46 30.45 26.04
C ASP A 311 14.35 29.26 25.08
N LYS A 312 14.54 29.56 23.80
CA LYS A 312 14.34 28.59 22.72
C LYS A 312 15.35 27.44 22.74
N ARG A 313 16.44 27.53 23.53
CA ARG A 313 17.41 26.44 23.72
C ARG A 313 16.82 25.21 24.41
N ILE A 314 15.65 25.33 25.05
CA ILE A 314 14.93 24.20 25.64
C ILE A 314 14.29 23.27 24.60
N PHE A 315 14.21 23.71 23.35
CA PHE A 315 13.66 22.94 22.24
C PHE A 315 14.78 22.39 21.37
N GLN A 316 14.52 21.25 20.72
CA GLN A 316 15.49 20.60 19.84
C GLN A 316 15.15 20.75 18.35
N VAL A 317 16.14 20.48 17.50
CA VAL A 317 15.93 20.24 16.07
C VAL A 317 15.67 18.75 15.85
N ASP A 318 14.50 18.41 15.28
CA ASP A 318 14.17 17.03 14.92
C ASP A 318 14.74 16.66 13.54
N GLY A 319 15.30 15.46 13.41
CA GLY A 319 15.61 14.80 12.13
C GLY A 319 14.51 13.79 11.77
N ALA A 320 13.91 13.91 10.58
CA ALA A 320 12.83 13.05 10.03
C ALA A 320 13.17 11.53 10.03
N THR A 321 12.30 10.51 10.20
CA THR A 321 10.84 10.28 10.49
C THR A 321 10.62 8.82 11.03
N SER A 322 9.38 8.40 11.37
CA SER A 322 8.95 6.97 11.25
C SER A 322 7.47 6.68 10.90
N ASP A 323 6.56 7.66 10.76
CA ASP A 323 5.16 7.39 10.34
C ASP A 323 4.67 8.16 9.08
N GLY A 324 5.58 8.79 8.34
CA GLY A 324 5.57 8.79 6.87
C GLY A 324 4.29 9.19 6.11
N SER A 325 3.61 10.29 6.43
CA SER A 325 2.73 10.97 5.46
C SER A 325 2.78 12.49 5.72
N LEU A 326 3.07 13.41 4.80
CA LEU A 326 3.06 13.49 3.33
C LEU A 326 4.49 13.85 2.85
N ALA A 327 5.30 12.83 2.58
CA ALA A 327 6.75 12.94 2.45
C ALA A 327 7.28 13.53 1.12
N GLU A 328 6.48 14.24 0.33
CA GLU A 328 7.00 14.84 -0.92
C GLU A 328 6.68 16.32 -1.13
N ALA A 329 6.27 17.04 -0.07
CA ALA A 329 5.91 18.45 -0.27
C ALA A 329 6.34 19.45 0.81
N LYS A 330 7.13 19.05 1.82
CA LYS A 330 7.52 19.91 2.95
C LYS A 330 8.97 19.73 3.44
N ALA A 331 9.98 19.77 2.56
CA ALA A 331 11.30 20.25 3.01
C ALA A 331 11.27 21.75 3.42
N LYS A 332 10.12 22.44 3.26
CA LYS A 332 9.90 23.87 3.54
C LYS A 332 8.89 24.21 4.64
N ALA A 333 8.29 23.25 5.34
CA ALA A 333 7.25 23.59 6.33
C ALA A 333 7.42 22.95 7.72
N GLN A 334 8.66 22.58 8.01
CA GLN A 334 9.21 22.77 9.34
C GLN A 334 9.87 24.15 9.32
N MET A 335 9.48 25.06 10.22
CA MET A 335 10.27 26.27 10.40
C MET A 335 11.39 25.98 11.39
N LEU A 336 12.63 26.23 10.97
CA LEU A 336 13.79 26.38 11.83
C LEU A 336 13.84 27.83 12.30
N ALA A 337 13.52 28.09 13.56
CA ALA A 337 13.80 29.40 14.16
C ALA A 337 15.23 29.39 14.68
N THR A 338 16.09 30.26 14.17
CA THR A 338 17.49 30.38 14.62
C THR A 338 17.60 31.48 15.66
N VAL A 339 18.12 31.16 16.86
CA VAL A 339 18.50 32.13 17.90
C VAL A 339 19.93 31.82 18.32
N ASP A 340 20.82 32.81 18.29
CA ASP A 340 22.25 32.67 18.59
C ASP A 340 22.96 31.52 17.84
N GLY A 341 22.53 31.22 16.61
CA GLY A 341 23.09 30.14 15.79
C GLY A 341 22.54 28.74 16.10
N HIS A 342 21.64 28.59 17.06
CA HIS A 342 20.95 27.34 17.37
C HIS A 342 19.56 27.32 16.75
N GLY A 343 19.25 26.27 15.97
CA GLY A 343 17.93 26.07 15.36
C GLY A 343 16.95 25.41 16.32
N VAL A 344 15.66 25.74 16.22
CA VAL A 344 14.55 24.99 16.83
C VAL A 344 13.60 24.49 15.75
N ALA A 345 13.26 23.20 15.75
CA ALA A 345 12.28 22.64 14.81
C ALA A 345 10.85 22.85 15.32
N THR A 346 10.00 23.45 14.48
CA THR A 346 8.56 23.62 14.74
C THR A 346 7.75 22.97 13.63
N PHE A 347 6.73 22.18 13.97
CA PHE A 347 5.76 21.72 12.98
C PHE A 347 4.71 22.80 12.73
N MET A 348 4.58 23.18 11.46
CA MET A 348 3.51 24.07 11.02
C MET A 348 2.22 23.29 10.82
N GLY A 349 1.19 23.65 11.59
CA GLY A 349 -0.15 23.09 11.44
C GLY A 349 -0.68 23.18 10.01
N LEU A 350 -1.57 22.25 9.65
CA LEU A 350 -2.11 22.14 8.30
C LEU A 350 -2.81 23.44 7.83
N GLU A 351 -3.53 24.14 8.72
CA GLU A 351 -4.22 25.38 8.37
C GLU A 351 -3.25 26.49 7.95
N LYS A 352 -2.19 26.70 8.74
CA LYS A 352 -1.15 27.68 8.43
C LYS A 352 -0.35 27.28 7.18
N SER A 353 -0.21 25.99 6.93
CA SER A 353 0.47 25.47 5.73
C SER A 353 -0.31 25.76 4.45
N VAL A 354 -1.65 25.67 4.49
CA VAL A 354 -2.50 26.08 3.36
C VAL A 354 -2.38 27.58 3.13
N GLN A 355 -2.48 28.40 4.18
CA GLN A 355 -2.39 29.87 4.06
C GLN A 355 -1.08 30.32 3.41
N MET A 356 0.06 29.75 3.82
CA MET A 356 1.35 30.07 3.22
C MET A 356 1.46 29.61 1.77
N ALA A 357 0.98 28.41 1.45
CA ALA A 357 0.97 27.92 0.08
C ALA A 357 0.12 28.83 -0.84
N GLU A 358 -0.99 29.38 -0.33
CA GLU A 358 -1.82 30.35 -1.06
C GLU A 358 -1.09 31.68 -1.28
N GLU A 359 -0.37 32.17 -0.27
CA GLU A 359 0.38 33.43 -0.36
C GLU A 359 1.59 33.32 -1.31
N ASP A 360 2.32 32.20 -1.30
CA ASP A 360 3.45 31.96 -2.19
C ASP A 360 3.03 31.89 -3.67
N VAL A 361 1.89 31.24 -3.95
CA VAL A 361 1.30 31.24 -5.30
C VAL A 361 0.89 32.65 -5.70
N LYS A 362 0.24 33.40 -4.80
CA LYS A 362 -0.15 34.79 -5.07
C LYS A 362 1.06 35.65 -5.40
N LYS A 363 2.16 35.56 -4.63
CA LYS A 363 3.41 36.27 -4.90
C LYS A 363 4.02 35.88 -6.24
N THR A 364 4.04 34.60 -6.57
CA THR A 364 4.58 34.08 -7.84
C THR A 364 3.77 34.60 -9.04
N VAL A 365 2.43 34.58 -8.94
CA VAL A 365 1.52 35.10 -9.97
C VAL A 365 1.70 36.61 -10.15
N GLU A 366 1.76 37.39 -9.07
CA GLU A 366 1.92 38.85 -9.13
C GLU A 366 3.32 39.27 -9.65
N ALA A 367 4.37 38.54 -9.31
CA ALA A 367 5.70 38.75 -9.87
C ALA A 367 5.75 38.46 -11.39
N ALA A 368 5.04 37.42 -11.85
CA ALA A 368 4.93 37.11 -13.27
C ALA A 368 4.18 38.21 -14.06
N LYS A 369 3.07 38.73 -13.52
CA LYS A 369 2.32 39.85 -14.12
C LYS A 369 3.17 41.11 -14.23
N THR A 370 3.95 41.41 -13.18
CA THR A 370 4.79 42.61 -13.11
C THR A 370 5.92 42.58 -14.16
N GLU A 371 6.56 41.43 -14.34
CA GLU A 371 7.61 41.26 -15.35
C GLU A 371 7.07 41.35 -16.78
N ALA A 372 5.89 40.79 -17.04
CA ALA A 372 5.24 40.90 -18.35
C ALA A 372 4.84 42.35 -18.68
N ALA A 373 4.30 43.08 -17.69
CA ALA A 373 3.97 44.50 -17.85
C ALA A 373 5.22 45.35 -18.13
N LYS A 374 6.35 45.06 -17.48
CA LYS A 374 7.62 45.74 -17.71
C LYS A 374 8.14 45.54 -19.14
N LYS A 375 8.12 44.31 -19.65
CA LYS A 375 8.53 44.01 -21.04
C LYS A 375 7.65 44.70 -22.08
N ALA A 376 6.34 44.78 -21.85
CA ALA A 376 5.42 45.49 -22.75
C ALA A 376 5.71 47.00 -22.78
N GLU A 377 6.02 47.61 -21.64
CA GLU A 377 6.38 49.03 -21.56
C GLU A 377 7.73 49.32 -22.23
N GLU A 378 8.74 48.46 -22.04
CA GLU A 378 10.03 48.57 -22.73
C GLU A 378 9.88 48.46 -24.26
N ALA A 379 9.04 47.54 -24.75
CA ALA A 379 8.75 47.37 -26.17
C ALA A 379 8.00 48.59 -26.77
N LYS A 380 7.06 49.17 -26.01
CA LYS A 380 6.36 50.40 -26.39
C LYS A 380 7.31 51.59 -26.52
N GLN A 381 8.25 51.74 -25.59
CA GLN A 381 9.29 52.77 -25.66
C GLN A 381 10.24 52.56 -26.85
N ALA A 382 10.59 51.30 -27.17
CA ALA A 382 11.39 50.96 -28.34
C ALA A 382 10.66 51.32 -29.66
N LYS A 383 9.36 51.02 -29.77
CA LYS A 383 8.51 51.43 -30.90
C LYS A 383 8.49 52.94 -31.08
N GLU A 384 8.35 53.71 -29.99
CA GLU A 384 8.34 55.17 -30.06
C GLU A 384 9.69 55.73 -30.54
N LYS A 385 10.81 55.17 -30.05
CA LYS A 385 12.16 55.52 -30.53
C LYS A 385 12.34 55.20 -32.02
N ALA A 386 11.91 54.03 -32.47
CA ALA A 386 11.97 53.64 -33.87
C ALA A 386 11.13 54.56 -34.77
N LYS A 387 9.94 54.99 -34.29
CA LYS A 387 9.08 55.96 -34.99
C LYS A 387 9.77 57.31 -35.17
N LYS A 388 10.38 57.84 -34.12
CA LYS A 388 11.16 59.11 -34.19
C LYS A 388 12.32 58.99 -35.18
N ALA A 389 13.01 57.85 -35.22
CA ALA A 389 14.08 57.59 -36.17
C ALA A 389 13.57 57.50 -37.63
N LEU A 390 12.43 56.86 -37.85
CA LEU A 390 11.75 56.80 -39.14
C LEU A 390 11.35 58.19 -39.65
N ASP A 391 10.72 59.01 -38.79
CA ASP A 391 10.31 60.37 -39.14
C ASP A 391 11.53 61.24 -39.51
N ALA A 392 12.61 61.13 -38.74
CA ALA A 392 13.87 61.82 -39.03
C ALA A 392 14.51 61.35 -40.36
N ALA A 393 14.48 60.04 -40.64
CA ALA A 393 14.99 59.49 -41.89
C ALA A 393 14.14 59.92 -43.10
N LYS A 394 12.81 60.04 -42.92
CA LYS A 394 11.87 60.52 -43.93
C LYS A 394 12.16 61.96 -44.33
N GLU A 395 12.38 62.83 -43.34
CA GLU A 395 12.74 64.23 -43.58
C GLU A 395 14.10 64.38 -44.26
N LYS A 396 15.10 63.57 -43.87
CA LYS A 396 16.40 63.53 -44.56
C LYS A 396 16.28 63.06 -46.01
N ALA A 397 15.46 62.05 -46.28
CA ALA A 397 15.23 61.55 -47.64
C ALA A 397 14.54 62.57 -48.55
N LYS A 398 13.58 63.36 -48.03
CA LYS A 398 12.92 64.45 -48.78
C LYS A 398 13.89 65.55 -49.21
N LYS A 399 14.90 65.85 -48.38
CA LYS A 399 15.86 66.95 -48.60
C LYS A 399 17.09 66.55 -49.41
N ALA A 400 17.31 65.26 -49.69
CA ALA A 400 18.52 64.76 -50.33
C ALA A 400 18.49 64.88 -51.87
N THR A 401 19.58 65.38 -52.46
CA THR A 401 19.78 65.53 -53.90
C THR A 401 21.03 64.78 -54.39
N GLY A 402 21.12 64.47 -55.69
CA GLY A 402 22.29 63.80 -56.28
C GLY A 402 22.61 62.40 -55.72
N LYS A 403 23.91 62.05 -55.61
CA LYS A 403 24.37 60.73 -55.09
C LYS A 403 23.90 60.44 -53.66
N ALA A 404 23.64 61.45 -52.83
CA ALA A 404 23.14 61.30 -51.46
C ALA A 404 21.68 60.80 -51.39
N LYS A 405 20.89 60.99 -52.46
CA LYS A 405 19.47 60.57 -52.53
C LYS A 405 19.31 59.06 -52.38
N LYS A 406 20.18 58.27 -53.00
CA LYS A 406 20.15 56.78 -52.92
C LYS A 406 20.50 56.28 -51.51
N ALA A 407 21.49 56.89 -50.86
CA ALA A 407 21.86 56.55 -49.48
C ALA A 407 20.76 56.91 -48.48
N ALA A 408 20.12 58.08 -48.62
CA ALA A 408 19.01 58.49 -47.78
C ALA A 408 17.76 57.62 -47.97
N ALA A 409 17.44 57.21 -49.20
CA ALA A 409 16.36 56.26 -49.48
C ALA A 409 16.61 54.88 -48.84
N ASN A 410 17.84 54.37 -48.90
CA ASN A 410 18.21 53.12 -48.23
C ASN A 410 18.13 53.24 -46.69
N ALA A 411 18.53 54.38 -46.12
CA ALA A 411 18.42 54.62 -44.68
C ALA A 411 16.95 54.74 -44.23
N PHE A 412 16.09 55.36 -45.04
CA PHE A 412 14.65 55.40 -44.80
C PHE A 412 14.04 54.00 -44.80
N LYS A 413 14.33 53.18 -45.82
CA LYS A 413 13.84 51.80 -45.89
C LYS A 413 14.27 50.96 -44.67
N LYS A 414 15.53 51.08 -44.24
CA LYS A 414 16.00 50.40 -43.02
C LYS A 414 15.30 50.88 -41.75
N ALA A 415 14.99 52.18 -41.66
CA ALA A 415 14.25 52.73 -40.52
C ALA A 415 12.78 52.29 -40.53
N GLU A 416 12.19 52.10 -41.71
CA GLU A 416 10.82 51.60 -41.90
C GLU A 416 10.74 50.13 -41.45
N GLU A 417 11.65 49.28 -41.91
CA GLU A 417 11.79 47.89 -41.48
C GLU A 417 12.01 47.78 -39.95
N ALA A 418 12.80 48.67 -39.37
CA ALA A 418 13.04 48.71 -37.92
C ALA A 418 11.80 49.15 -37.12
N TYR A 419 11.02 50.11 -37.62
CA TYR A 419 9.77 50.53 -37.00
C TYR A 419 8.69 49.45 -37.10
N ASP A 420 8.54 48.81 -38.25
CA ASP A 420 7.55 47.74 -38.43
C ASP A 420 7.88 46.54 -37.53
N LYS A 421 9.16 46.21 -37.39
CA LYS A 421 9.62 45.22 -36.43
C LYS A 421 9.30 45.63 -34.99
N ALA A 422 9.65 46.85 -34.57
CA ALA A 422 9.38 47.31 -33.20
C ALA A 422 7.88 47.46 -32.90
N LYS A 423 7.07 47.80 -33.91
CA LYS A 423 5.61 47.85 -33.82
C LYS A 423 5.03 46.47 -33.54
N LYS A 424 5.48 45.47 -34.30
CA LYS A 424 5.10 44.07 -34.11
C LYS A 424 5.56 43.55 -32.75
N ASP A 425 6.82 43.76 -32.39
CA ASP A 425 7.38 43.34 -31.10
C ASP A 425 6.58 43.94 -29.91
N ALA A 426 6.10 45.19 -30.03
CA ALA A 426 5.25 45.82 -29.01
C ALA A 426 3.81 45.27 -28.97
N GLU A 427 3.21 44.98 -30.12
CA GLU A 427 1.88 44.37 -30.22
C GLU A 427 1.89 42.93 -29.70
N ASP A 428 2.95 42.17 -29.98
CA ASP A 428 3.19 40.83 -29.47
C ASP A 428 3.42 40.87 -27.94
N ALA A 429 4.25 41.79 -27.43
CA ALA A 429 4.50 41.93 -25.99
C ALA A 429 3.25 42.38 -25.20
N GLU A 430 2.40 43.25 -25.76
CA GLU A 430 1.14 43.67 -25.13
C GLU A 430 0.11 42.52 -25.14
N THR A 431 0.10 41.72 -26.21
CA THR A 431 -0.74 40.52 -26.31
C THR A 431 -0.26 39.45 -25.32
N GLU A 432 1.04 39.27 -25.17
CA GLU A 432 1.65 38.39 -24.16
C GLU A 432 1.34 38.88 -22.74
N ALA A 433 1.41 40.18 -22.45
CA ALA A 433 1.02 40.73 -21.15
C ALA A 433 -0.47 40.51 -20.84
N LYS A 434 -1.35 40.60 -21.84
CA LYS A 434 -2.78 40.26 -21.71
C LYS A 434 -3.04 38.76 -21.58
N LYS A 435 -2.15 37.93 -22.15
CA LYS A 435 -2.21 36.45 -22.11
C LYS A 435 -1.40 35.84 -20.98
N ALA A 436 -0.68 36.63 -20.19
CA ALA A 436 0.31 36.17 -19.21
C ALA A 436 -0.30 35.27 -18.12
N GLN A 437 -0.51 34.00 -18.48
CA GLN A 437 -0.39 32.83 -17.64
C GLN A 437 1.10 32.43 -17.63
N PRO A 438 1.57 31.80 -16.54
CA PRO A 438 3.00 31.62 -16.31
C PRO A 438 3.70 30.82 -17.42
N ASP A 439 5.01 31.00 -17.51
CA ASP A 439 5.96 30.41 -18.47
C ASP A 439 6.28 28.94 -18.09
N THR A 440 6.62 28.04 -19.02
CA THR A 440 6.75 26.56 -18.81
C THR A 440 7.49 26.07 -17.55
N LYS A 441 8.51 26.80 -17.08
CA LYS A 441 9.20 26.51 -15.81
C LYS A 441 8.41 26.96 -14.57
N LYS A 442 7.76 28.13 -14.66
CA LYS A 442 6.88 28.68 -13.63
C LYS A 442 5.52 27.99 -13.60
N GLU A 443 5.04 27.44 -14.72
CA GLU A 443 3.87 26.55 -14.78
C GLU A 443 4.12 25.26 -14.02
N LYS A 444 5.33 24.69 -14.15
CA LYS A 444 5.72 23.52 -13.37
C LYS A 444 5.76 23.83 -11.87
N GLU A 445 6.38 24.93 -11.46
CA GLU A 445 6.42 25.35 -10.04
C GLU A 445 5.02 25.68 -9.48
N ALA A 446 4.14 26.30 -10.28
CA ALA A 446 2.77 26.59 -9.90
C ALA A 446 1.89 25.32 -9.86
N ALA A 447 2.09 24.37 -10.78
CA ALA A 447 1.41 23.08 -10.79
C ALA A 447 1.86 22.20 -9.61
N ASP A 448 3.16 22.15 -9.33
CA ASP A 448 3.73 21.47 -8.16
C ASP A 448 3.17 22.08 -6.86
N SER A 449 3.05 23.41 -6.79
CA SER A 449 2.43 24.12 -5.66
C SER A 449 0.93 23.86 -5.55
N ALA A 450 0.21 23.68 -6.66
CA ALA A 450 -1.21 23.38 -6.67
C ALA A 450 -1.50 21.93 -6.25
N ILE A 451 -0.67 20.97 -6.68
CA ILE A 451 -0.70 19.57 -6.26
C ILE A 451 -0.42 19.49 -4.75
N LEU A 452 0.60 20.22 -4.29
CA LEU A 452 0.91 20.36 -2.87
C LEU A 452 -0.27 20.94 -2.08
N LYS A 453 -0.90 22.01 -2.57
CA LYS A 453 -2.11 22.60 -1.96
C LYS A 453 -3.26 21.58 -1.89
N ALA A 454 -3.50 20.82 -2.96
CA ALA A 454 -4.54 19.80 -2.99
C ALA A 454 -4.27 18.67 -1.98
N GLY A 455 -3.01 18.23 -1.86
CA GLY A 455 -2.59 17.23 -0.88
C GLY A 455 -2.74 17.72 0.58
N ILE A 456 -2.35 18.96 0.87
CA ILE A 456 -2.54 19.56 2.20
C ILE A 456 -4.03 19.80 2.47
N ALA A 457 -4.82 20.28 1.51
CA ALA A 457 -6.25 20.52 1.68
C ALA A 457 -7.01 19.22 1.97
N LEU A 458 -6.70 18.14 1.26
CA LEU A 458 -7.27 16.80 1.53
C LEU A 458 -6.88 16.31 2.93
N SER A 459 -5.61 16.51 3.31
CA SER A 459 -5.12 16.16 4.65
C SER A 459 -5.79 16.98 5.75
N LEU A 460 -6.04 18.27 5.50
CA LEU A 460 -6.73 19.19 6.39
C LEU A 460 -8.20 18.80 6.57
N GLU A 461 -8.88 18.45 5.48
CA GLU A 461 -10.27 17.99 5.53
C GLU A 461 -10.39 16.70 6.34
N LYS A 462 -9.49 15.74 6.11
CA LYS A 462 -9.41 14.50 6.90
C LYS A 462 -9.17 14.80 8.38
N ALA A 463 -8.21 15.66 8.72
CA ALA A 463 -7.93 16.05 10.09
C ALA A 463 -9.14 16.74 10.77
N LYS A 464 -9.86 17.61 10.05
CA LYS A 464 -11.08 18.27 10.55
C LYS A 464 -12.22 17.28 10.80
N ASN A 465 -12.38 16.29 9.92
CA ASN A 465 -13.35 15.21 10.11
C ASN A 465 -13.01 14.39 11.37
N THR A 466 -11.76 13.95 11.51
CA THR A 466 -11.29 13.23 12.71
C THR A 466 -11.52 14.04 13.98
N TYR A 467 -11.13 15.33 13.99
CA TYR A 467 -11.35 16.22 15.14
C TYR A 467 -12.82 16.30 15.54
N ARG A 468 -13.73 16.51 14.56
CA ARG A 468 -15.18 16.57 14.81
C ARG A 468 -15.69 15.28 15.44
N GLU A 469 -15.36 14.14 14.82
CA GLU A 469 -15.81 12.84 15.29
C GLU A 469 -15.34 12.50 16.72
N VAL A 470 -14.09 12.81 17.04
CA VAL A 470 -13.50 12.56 18.37
C VAL A 470 -14.11 13.53 19.39
N ASN A 471 -14.26 14.80 19.04
CA ASN A 471 -14.85 15.82 19.92
C ASN A 471 -16.32 15.51 20.25
N ASP A 472 -17.09 15.01 19.29
CA ASP A 472 -18.48 14.62 19.50
C ASP A 472 -18.58 13.40 20.44
N ALA A 473 -17.75 12.37 20.23
CA ALA A 473 -17.67 11.23 21.14
C ALA A 473 -17.23 11.64 22.57
N PHE A 474 -16.29 12.58 22.68
CA PHE A 474 -15.83 13.11 23.96
C PHE A 474 -16.92 13.90 24.70
N LYS A 475 -17.71 14.71 23.97
CA LYS A 475 -18.86 15.44 24.53
C LYS A 475 -19.98 14.50 24.95
N ASP A 476 -20.25 13.47 24.17
CA ASP A 476 -21.25 12.45 24.50
C ASP A 476 -20.93 11.79 25.85
N ILE A 477 -19.68 11.35 26.05
CA ILE A 477 -19.25 10.75 27.33
C ILE A 477 -19.38 11.75 28.50
N LYS A 478 -18.95 13.01 28.32
CA LYS A 478 -19.07 14.03 29.37
C LYS A 478 -20.52 14.42 29.69
N GLY A 479 -21.41 14.31 28.71
CA GLY A 479 -22.84 14.60 28.85
C GLY A 479 -23.67 13.41 29.28
N ASP A 480 -23.04 12.31 29.69
CA ASP A 480 -23.68 11.03 30.06
C ASP A 480 -24.56 10.44 28.94
N LYS A 481 -24.26 10.79 27.69
CA LYS A 481 -24.89 10.25 26.48
C LYS A 481 -24.06 9.09 25.96
N THR A 482 -24.69 7.95 25.75
CA THR A 482 -24.02 6.78 25.17
C THR A 482 -24.43 6.62 23.70
N SER A 483 -23.79 7.39 22.81
CA SER A 483 -23.91 7.12 21.38
C SER A 483 -23.34 5.73 21.06
N ASP A 484 -23.76 5.12 19.95
CA ASP A 484 -23.35 3.74 19.64
C ASP A 484 -21.83 3.61 19.46
N LYS A 485 -21.17 4.68 18.99
CA LYS A 485 -19.71 4.78 18.93
C LYS A 485 -19.07 4.75 20.33
N VAL A 486 -19.64 5.51 21.29
CA VAL A 486 -19.18 5.50 22.68
C VAL A 486 -19.41 4.15 23.36
N LYS A 487 -20.57 3.50 23.11
CA LYS A 487 -20.85 2.14 23.60
C LYS A 487 -19.82 1.14 23.09
N GLN A 488 -19.47 1.21 21.80
CA GLN A 488 -18.46 0.35 21.20
C GLN A 488 -17.07 0.55 21.81
N LEU A 489 -16.66 1.80 22.06
CA LEU A 489 -15.38 2.11 22.69
C LEU A 489 -15.30 1.61 24.14
N ILE A 490 -16.36 1.85 24.93
CA ILE A 490 -16.46 1.36 26.31
C ILE A 490 -16.45 -0.17 26.33
N GLN A 491 -17.24 -0.81 25.46
CA GLN A 491 -17.29 -2.27 25.36
C GLN A 491 -15.94 -2.87 24.90
N ALA A 492 -15.20 -2.19 24.02
CA ALA A 492 -13.85 -2.58 23.63
C ALA A 492 -12.87 -2.48 24.81
N ALA A 493 -12.95 -1.43 25.63
CA ALA A 493 -12.11 -1.26 26.82
C ALA A 493 -12.48 -2.22 27.96
N MET A 494 -13.74 -2.67 28.04
CA MET A 494 -14.20 -3.69 29.00
C MET A 494 -13.79 -5.12 28.60
N GLY A 495 -13.42 -5.38 27.34
CA GLY A 495 -12.91 -6.67 26.89
C GLY A 495 -11.43 -6.86 27.26
N GLY A 496 -11.16 -7.59 28.34
CA GLY A 496 -9.78 -7.86 28.80
C GLY A 496 -8.93 -8.64 27.81
N GLY A 497 -7.62 -8.36 27.82
CA GLY A 497 -6.50 -9.08 27.19
C GLY A 497 -6.83 -10.12 26.11
N GLY A 498 -7.48 -9.71 25.03
CA GLY A 498 -7.72 -10.58 23.88
C GLY A 498 -6.42 -11.06 23.25
N ALA A 499 -6.49 -12.07 22.39
CA ALA A 499 -5.33 -12.49 21.60
C ALA A 499 -4.72 -11.28 20.88
N LYS A 500 -3.40 -11.15 20.86
CA LYS A 500 -2.73 -10.11 20.08
C LYS A 500 -3.16 -10.25 18.62
N THR A 501 -3.73 -9.20 18.05
CA THR A 501 -4.13 -9.22 16.65
C THR A 501 -3.07 -8.58 15.77
N SER A 502 -2.78 -9.22 14.65
CA SER A 502 -1.96 -8.64 13.59
C SER A 502 -2.58 -8.96 12.22
N ARG A 503 -2.01 -8.38 11.16
CA ARG A 503 -2.47 -8.60 9.79
C ARG A 503 -1.28 -8.71 8.87
N ILE A 504 -1.34 -9.66 7.94
CA ILE A 504 -0.43 -9.77 6.80
C ILE A 504 -1.24 -9.40 5.57
N ALA A 505 -0.98 -8.20 5.02
CA ALA A 505 -1.74 -7.66 3.91
C ALA A 505 -0.93 -6.65 3.10
N GLY A 506 -1.21 -6.62 1.80
CA GLY A 506 -0.79 -5.55 0.89
C GLY A 506 -1.98 -4.74 0.38
N ASN A 507 -1.70 -3.82 -0.54
CA ASN A 507 -2.74 -2.98 -1.17
C ASN A 507 -3.66 -3.78 -2.10
N ASP A 508 -3.18 -4.92 -2.61
CA ASP A 508 -3.93 -5.86 -3.42
C ASP A 508 -3.56 -7.32 -3.09
N ARG A 509 -4.11 -8.26 -3.87
CA ARG A 509 -3.85 -9.70 -3.69
C ARG A 509 -2.40 -10.10 -3.97
N TYR A 510 -1.74 -9.42 -4.91
CA TYR A 510 -0.36 -9.73 -5.29
C TYR A 510 0.59 -9.32 -4.17
N GLN A 511 0.41 -8.11 -3.66
CA GLN A 511 1.19 -7.61 -2.54
C GLN A 511 0.85 -8.37 -1.25
N THR A 512 -0.40 -8.79 -1.03
CA THR A 512 -0.75 -9.64 0.12
C THR A 512 -0.02 -10.99 0.08
N ALA A 513 -0.04 -11.69 -1.05
CA ALA A 513 0.70 -12.94 -1.20
C ALA A 513 2.21 -12.73 -1.04
N LEU A 514 2.72 -11.57 -1.49
CA LEU A 514 4.11 -11.19 -1.26
C LEU A 514 4.43 -10.95 0.22
N GLU A 515 3.58 -10.27 0.98
CA GLU A 515 3.78 -10.08 2.43
C GLU A 515 3.69 -11.42 3.19
N ILE A 516 2.84 -12.35 2.74
CA ILE A 516 2.82 -13.73 3.25
C ILE A 516 4.15 -14.42 2.95
N ALA A 517 4.64 -14.33 1.71
CA ALA A 517 5.92 -14.91 1.32
C ALA A 517 7.10 -14.31 2.12
N LYS A 518 7.15 -13.00 2.36
CA LYS A 518 8.18 -12.36 3.19
C LYS A 518 8.10 -12.81 4.65
N THR A 519 6.90 -13.08 5.16
CA THR A 519 6.71 -13.58 6.53
C THR A 519 7.16 -15.04 6.64
N ALA A 520 6.83 -15.86 5.66
CA ALA A 520 7.15 -17.28 5.62
C ALA A 520 8.62 -17.56 5.26
N PHE A 521 9.17 -16.80 4.33
CA PHE A 521 10.50 -16.94 3.74
C PHE A 521 11.19 -15.56 3.63
N PRO A 522 11.59 -14.92 4.74
CA PRO A 522 12.28 -13.63 4.71
C PRO A 522 13.49 -13.67 3.79
N SER A 523 13.51 -12.82 2.75
CA SER A 523 14.55 -12.77 1.72
C SER A 523 14.89 -14.15 1.12
N GLY A 524 13.88 -14.99 0.86
CA GLY A 524 14.09 -16.33 0.28
C GLY A 524 14.50 -17.41 1.29
N GLY A 525 14.72 -17.06 2.56
CA GLY A 525 14.88 -17.95 3.73
C GLY A 525 15.38 -19.37 3.44
N ASN A 526 14.66 -20.36 3.98
CA ASN A 526 14.93 -21.78 3.74
C ASN A 526 14.25 -22.34 2.48
N ALA A 527 13.77 -21.48 1.58
CA ALA A 527 13.06 -21.90 0.38
C ALA A 527 13.98 -22.75 -0.53
N LYS A 528 13.41 -23.81 -1.10
CA LYS A 528 14.05 -24.74 -2.05
C LYS A 528 13.69 -24.41 -3.50
N ALA A 529 12.54 -23.78 -3.70
CA ALA A 529 12.08 -23.26 -4.97
C ALA A 529 11.14 -22.07 -4.75
N VAL A 530 10.83 -21.34 -5.81
CA VAL A 530 9.74 -20.35 -5.83
C VAL A 530 8.61 -20.83 -6.73
N TYR A 531 7.37 -20.68 -6.28
CA TYR A 531 6.19 -21.03 -7.06
C TYR A 531 5.46 -19.76 -7.48
N VAL A 532 5.13 -19.64 -8.78
CA VAL A 532 4.36 -18.50 -9.29
C VAL A 532 3.00 -18.96 -9.78
N ALA A 533 1.96 -18.26 -9.36
CA ALA A 533 0.57 -18.57 -9.67
C ALA A 533 -0.18 -17.34 -10.16
N ASN A 534 -1.18 -17.52 -11.02
CA ASN A 534 -2.01 -16.40 -11.46
C ASN A 534 -2.93 -15.92 -10.32
N GLY A 535 -2.86 -14.64 -9.98
CA GLY A 535 -3.66 -14.06 -8.90
C GLY A 535 -5.16 -13.88 -9.20
N THR A 536 -5.59 -13.89 -10.47
CA THR A 536 -7.01 -13.78 -10.87
C THR A 536 -7.61 -15.09 -11.37
N ALA A 537 -6.78 -16.01 -11.88
CA ALA A 537 -7.15 -17.35 -12.32
C ALA A 537 -6.40 -18.43 -11.52
N SER A 538 -6.55 -18.41 -10.20
CA SER A 538 -5.77 -19.23 -9.25
C SER A 538 -6.24 -20.69 -9.12
N ALA A 539 -7.19 -21.13 -9.94
CA ALA A 539 -7.78 -22.47 -9.80
C ALA A 539 -6.74 -23.60 -9.92
N ASP A 540 -5.76 -23.43 -10.80
CA ASP A 540 -4.65 -24.37 -11.02
C ASP A 540 -3.66 -24.39 -9.85
N ALA A 541 -3.63 -23.30 -9.07
CA ALA A 541 -2.71 -23.15 -7.94
C ALA A 541 -3.33 -23.54 -6.60
N THR A 542 -4.61 -23.95 -6.55
CA THR A 542 -5.34 -24.27 -5.30
C THR A 542 -4.58 -25.19 -4.35
N VAL A 543 -3.87 -26.17 -4.91
CA VAL A 543 -3.13 -27.18 -4.13
C VAL A 543 -1.76 -26.70 -3.67
N ALA A 544 -1.32 -25.51 -4.10
CA ALA A 544 0.02 -25.00 -3.85
C ALA A 544 0.31 -24.76 -2.36
N GLY A 545 -0.74 -24.51 -1.55
CA GLY A 545 -0.61 -24.41 -0.10
C GLY A 545 -0.07 -25.69 0.56
N PHE A 546 -0.17 -26.85 -0.11
CA PHE A 546 0.31 -28.14 0.40
C PHE A 546 1.76 -28.45 -0.01
N ILE A 547 2.39 -27.63 -0.85
CA ILE A 547 3.74 -27.91 -1.38
C ILE A 547 4.77 -28.06 -0.25
N ASP A 548 4.65 -27.24 0.80
CA ASP A 548 5.52 -27.26 1.98
C ASP A 548 5.37 -28.52 2.85
N ASN A 549 4.45 -29.43 2.50
CA ASN A 549 4.33 -30.72 3.18
C ASN A 549 5.48 -31.67 2.89
N LYS A 550 6.32 -31.33 1.91
CA LYS A 550 7.58 -31.98 1.63
C LYS A 550 8.70 -30.95 1.75
N ALA A 551 9.63 -31.18 2.67
CA ALA A 551 10.67 -30.21 3.00
C ALA A 551 11.56 -29.86 1.78
N GLU A 552 11.75 -30.78 0.84
CA GLU A 552 12.50 -30.55 -0.40
C GLU A 552 11.78 -29.64 -1.40
N LEU A 553 10.47 -29.46 -1.24
CA LEU A 553 9.65 -28.59 -2.08
C LEU A 553 9.33 -27.25 -1.41
N ALA A 554 9.76 -27.04 -0.16
CA ALA A 554 9.34 -25.89 0.62
C ALA A 554 9.64 -24.56 -0.08
N GLY A 555 8.66 -23.67 -0.22
CA GLY A 555 8.86 -22.41 -0.94
C GLY A 555 7.63 -21.51 -1.02
N PRO A 556 7.82 -20.20 -1.22
CA PRO A 556 6.73 -19.26 -1.31
C PRO A 556 5.91 -19.47 -2.58
N VAL A 557 4.59 -19.28 -2.45
CA VAL A 557 3.68 -19.10 -3.58
C VAL A 557 3.46 -17.60 -3.79
N LEU A 558 4.02 -17.07 -4.87
CA LEU A 558 3.87 -15.68 -5.29
C LEU A 558 2.78 -15.56 -6.34
N LEU A 559 1.98 -14.51 -6.24
CA LEU A 559 0.96 -14.22 -7.24
C LEU A 559 1.49 -13.27 -8.31
N VAL A 560 1.19 -13.59 -9.57
CA VAL A 560 1.54 -12.81 -10.75
C VAL A 560 0.29 -12.55 -11.61
N LYS A 561 0.35 -11.57 -12.50
CA LYS A 561 -0.68 -11.41 -13.55
C LYS A 561 -0.43 -12.47 -14.62
N ALA A 562 -1.41 -12.69 -15.50
CA ALA A 562 -1.31 -13.68 -16.56
C ALA A 562 -0.09 -13.43 -17.46
N ASP A 563 0.23 -12.17 -17.72
CA ASP A 563 1.23 -11.74 -18.71
C ASP A 563 2.35 -10.88 -18.15
N THR A 564 2.30 -10.50 -16.87
CA THR A 564 3.25 -9.58 -16.23
C THR A 564 3.57 -9.97 -14.79
N VAL A 565 4.83 -9.85 -14.40
CA VAL A 565 5.27 -9.95 -12.99
C VAL A 565 5.11 -8.57 -12.33
N PRO A 566 4.39 -8.44 -11.21
CA PRO A 566 4.34 -7.16 -10.47
C PRO A 566 5.73 -6.72 -10.00
N ALA A 567 6.01 -5.41 -10.05
CA ALA A 567 7.35 -4.87 -9.76
C ALA A 567 7.87 -5.25 -8.36
N GLU A 568 6.97 -5.30 -7.36
CA GLU A 568 7.29 -5.69 -6.00
C GLU A 568 7.66 -7.17 -5.89
N VAL A 569 7.03 -8.02 -6.72
CA VAL A 569 7.37 -9.44 -6.83
C VAL A 569 8.75 -9.59 -7.47
N GLU A 570 9.05 -8.81 -8.52
CA GLU A 570 10.39 -8.83 -9.12
C GLU A 570 11.48 -8.42 -8.12
N ALA A 571 11.24 -7.35 -7.35
CA ALA A 571 12.17 -6.87 -6.34
C ALA A 571 12.43 -7.93 -5.26
N TYR A 572 11.38 -8.62 -4.80
CA TYR A 572 11.52 -9.72 -3.86
C TYR A 572 12.31 -10.90 -4.44
N LEU A 573 12.04 -11.31 -5.68
CA LEU A 573 12.77 -12.41 -6.34
C LEU A 573 14.27 -12.12 -6.44
N LYS A 574 14.65 -10.88 -6.82
CA LYS A 574 16.06 -10.46 -6.87
C LYS A 574 16.71 -10.54 -5.49
N ALA A 575 16.04 -9.99 -4.46
CA ALA A 575 16.55 -10.02 -3.09
C ALA A 575 16.66 -11.45 -2.55
N ALA A 576 15.66 -12.29 -2.82
CA ALA A 576 15.63 -13.69 -2.42
C ALA A 576 16.76 -14.49 -3.08
N ARG A 577 17.01 -14.30 -4.39
CA ARG A 577 18.12 -14.92 -5.12
C ARG A 577 19.49 -14.48 -4.61
N GLN A 578 19.63 -13.21 -4.26
CA GLN A 578 20.87 -12.65 -3.71
C GLN A 578 21.17 -13.22 -2.31
N ALA A 579 20.15 -13.37 -1.47
CA ALA A 579 20.30 -13.88 -0.11
C ALA A 579 20.35 -15.42 -0.04
N ASN A 580 19.70 -16.12 -0.97
CA ASN A 580 19.64 -17.58 -1.04
C ASN A 580 20.06 -18.07 -2.44
N SER A 581 21.34 -18.44 -2.57
CA SER A 581 21.90 -18.94 -3.84
C SER A 581 21.32 -20.29 -4.27
N ALA A 582 20.71 -21.07 -3.36
CA ALA A 582 20.05 -22.32 -3.72
C ALA A 582 18.81 -22.11 -4.60
N LEU A 583 18.29 -20.87 -4.68
CA LEU A 583 17.18 -20.53 -5.58
C LEU A 583 17.60 -20.37 -7.04
N GLU A 584 18.90 -20.49 -7.37
CA GLU A 584 19.38 -20.36 -8.74
C GLU A 584 18.68 -21.34 -9.69
N GLY A 585 17.88 -20.80 -10.61
CA GLY A 585 17.05 -21.58 -11.53
C GLY A 585 15.99 -22.46 -10.87
N LYS A 586 15.70 -22.30 -9.56
CA LYS A 586 14.71 -23.10 -8.83
C LYS A 586 13.38 -22.36 -8.74
N PHE A 587 12.55 -22.54 -9.76
CA PHE A 587 11.18 -22.07 -9.72
C PHE A 587 10.24 -22.97 -10.53
N LYS A 588 8.94 -22.82 -10.29
CA LYS A 588 7.88 -23.46 -11.07
C LYS A 588 6.70 -22.49 -11.26
N ALA A 589 6.23 -22.36 -12.49
CA ALA A 589 4.93 -21.75 -12.74
C ALA A 589 3.81 -22.79 -12.61
N LEU A 590 2.75 -22.44 -11.89
CA LEU A 590 1.60 -23.30 -11.65
C LEU A 590 0.51 -22.96 -12.67
N GLY A 591 0.23 -23.93 -13.55
CA GLY A 591 -0.72 -23.79 -14.64
C GLY A 591 -0.08 -23.55 -16.01
N GLY A 592 -0.90 -23.73 -17.04
CA GLY A 592 -0.48 -23.63 -18.45
C GLY A 592 -0.16 -22.20 -18.90
N ALA A 593 0.33 -22.06 -20.14
CA ALA A 593 0.72 -20.77 -20.73
C ALA A 593 -0.42 -19.73 -20.81
N MET A 594 -1.68 -20.18 -20.86
CA MET A 594 -2.85 -19.29 -20.82
C MET A 594 -3.11 -18.71 -19.42
N VAL A 595 -2.64 -19.39 -18.36
CA VAL A 595 -2.83 -18.97 -16.97
C VAL A 595 -1.62 -18.17 -16.50
N VAL A 596 -0.41 -18.63 -16.80
CA VAL A 596 0.83 -17.88 -16.57
C VAL A 596 1.62 -17.90 -17.87
N SER A 597 1.78 -16.77 -18.56
CA SER A 597 2.40 -16.72 -19.89
C SER A 597 3.87 -17.11 -19.88
N ASP A 598 4.40 -17.51 -21.03
CA ASP A 598 5.83 -17.81 -21.16
C ASP A 598 6.70 -16.58 -20.88
N SER A 599 6.22 -15.38 -21.21
CA SER A 599 6.90 -14.11 -20.86
C SER A 599 7.08 -13.95 -19.35
N VAL A 600 6.07 -14.30 -18.56
CA VAL A 600 6.17 -14.29 -17.08
C VAL A 600 7.20 -15.31 -16.60
N VAL A 601 7.17 -16.53 -17.17
CA VAL A 601 8.12 -17.59 -16.82
C VAL A 601 9.56 -17.19 -17.15
N ASP A 602 9.80 -16.63 -18.33
CA ASP A 602 11.11 -16.15 -18.76
C ASP A 602 11.61 -15.00 -17.87
N THR A 603 10.71 -14.10 -17.48
CA THR A 603 11.03 -12.99 -16.56
C THR A 603 11.47 -13.56 -15.21
N VAL A 604 10.67 -14.42 -14.59
CA VAL A 604 10.99 -15.03 -13.28
C VAL A 604 12.29 -15.82 -13.36
N LYS A 605 12.49 -16.59 -14.44
CA LYS A 605 13.73 -17.33 -14.68
C LYS A 605 14.94 -16.41 -14.78
N GLY A 606 14.80 -15.28 -15.47
CA GLY A 606 15.85 -14.25 -15.58
C GLY A 606 16.20 -13.61 -14.23
N LEU A 607 15.21 -13.42 -13.35
CA LEU A 607 15.41 -12.86 -12.02
C LEU A 607 16.09 -13.80 -11.03
N LEU A 608 16.01 -15.12 -11.28
CA LEU A 608 16.59 -16.17 -10.45
C LEU A 608 17.85 -16.81 -11.06
N LYS A 609 18.39 -16.25 -12.15
CA LYS A 609 19.76 -16.54 -12.60
C LYS A 609 20.71 -15.75 -11.72
#